data_AF-A0A5B6ZS65-F1
#
_entry.id   AF-A0A5B6ZS65-F1
#
_cell.length_a   1.000
_cell.length_b   1.000
_cell.length_c   1.000
_cell.angle_alpha   90.00
_cell.angle_beta   90.00
_cell.angle_gamma   90.00
#
_symmetry.space_group_name_H-M   'P 1'
#
loop_
_entity.id
_entity.type
_entity.pdbx_description
1 polymer ?
#
loop_
_entity_poly.entity_id
_entity_poly.type
_entity_poly.pdbx_seq_one_letter_code
_entity_poly.pdbx_strand_id
1 'polypeptide(L)'
;FTRCEVGEGNKVRFWLDRWCGDDVLKYRFPLLFRIANDINVLVRDCGSREGEGTFWTPRFRRNLQDWEMGEVIGLLNVLNRFRLSDGREDSIIWTRDTSKEFSVKSFYLAGAGEGVSDFPWECIWKARVPLKVVFFAWTAAWNAVLTTDIIQRRGFLLASRCVMCREEVETSNHLFLHCKMAKNLWGLIFSLFGCHWVISDTVMNHLASWIGGKGKRDLGKIWKMAPLCLMWCLWKERNKRIFEGVEMPLSCLKNHFLRLLYFRVMETNSLFVIPFVDFLGSFKL
;
A
#
# COMPACT_ATOMS: atom_id res chain seq x y z
N PHE A 1 -3.07 -19.99 -2.55
CA PHE A 1 -4.02 -18.85 -2.58
C PHE A 1 -5.31 -19.20 -3.29
N THR A 2 -5.27 -20.17 -4.21
CA THR A 2 -6.42 -20.65 -4.96
C THR A 2 -6.68 -22.13 -4.70
N ARG A 3 -7.90 -22.58 -4.98
CA ARG A 3 -8.35 -23.97 -4.97
C ARG A 3 -9.23 -24.19 -6.20
N CYS A 4 -9.17 -25.36 -6.83
CA CYS A 4 -10.07 -25.72 -7.91
C CYS A 4 -11.39 -26.27 -7.34
N GLU A 5 -12.51 -25.81 -7.87
CA GLU A 5 -13.83 -26.40 -7.68
C GLU A 5 -14.12 -27.28 -8.91
N VAL A 6 -14.28 -28.58 -8.66
CA VAL A 6 -14.52 -29.55 -9.73
C VAL A 6 -16.00 -29.56 -10.09
N GLY A 7 -16.28 -29.37 -11.37
CA GLY A 7 -17.56 -29.69 -11.99
C GLY A 7 -17.41 -30.99 -12.77
N GLU A 8 -17.10 -30.90 -14.06
CA GLU A 8 -16.85 -32.05 -14.94
C GLU A 8 -15.48 -32.70 -14.75
N GLY A 9 -14.48 -31.97 -14.22
CA GLY A 9 -13.13 -32.49 -14.00
C GLY A 9 -12.22 -32.52 -15.24
N ASN A 10 -12.59 -31.80 -16.30
CA ASN A 10 -11.89 -31.74 -17.59
C ASN A 10 -10.67 -30.79 -17.60
N LYS A 11 -10.55 -29.90 -16.60
CA LYS A 11 -9.48 -28.88 -16.51
C LYS A 11 -8.64 -29.02 -15.22
N VAL A 12 -8.95 -30.00 -14.37
CA VAL A 12 -8.32 -30.18 -13.06
C VAL A 12 -7.50 -31.46 -13.07
N ARG A 13 -6.21 -31.37 -12.70
CA ARG A 13 -5.32 -32.53 -12.55
C ARG A 13 -5.54 -33.17 -11.20
N PHE A 14 -5.83 -34.47 -11.21
CA PHE A 14 -6.18 -35.26 -10.05
C PHE A 14 -5.11 -35.16 -8.94
N TRP A 15 -3.85 -35.37 -9.29
CA TRP A 15 -2.77 -35.41 -8.29
C TRP A 15 -2.18 -34.05 -7.92
N LEU A 16 -2.16 -33.10 -8.86
CA LEU A 16 -1.31 -31.91 -8.79
C LEU A 16 -2.05 -30.64 -8.38
N ASP A 17 -3.36 -30.58 -8.60
CA ASP A 17 -4.15 -29.39 -8.27
C ASP A 17 -4.83 -29.54 -6.91
N ARG A 18 -5.02 -28.43 -6.20
CA ARG A 18 -5.74 -28.41 -4.92
C ARG A 18 -7.24 -28.38 -5.21
N TRP A 19 -7.88 -29.53 -5.28
CA TRP A 19 -9.33 -29.63 -5.53
C TRP A 19 -10.06 -30.45 -4.45
N CYS A 20 -9.37 -31.42 -3.87
CA CYS A 20 -9.89 -32.41 -2.93
C CYS A 20 -9.58 -32.06 -1.46
N GLY A 21 -10.04 -30.89 -1.00
CA GLY A 21 -9.81 -30.38 0.36
C GLY A 21 -8.75 -29.28 0.44
N ASP A 22 -7.97 -29.28 1.53
CA ASP A 22 -7.04 -28.19 1.85
C ASP A 22 -5.62 -28.36 1.29
N ASP A 23 -5.26 -29.56 0.86
CA ASP A 23 -3.95 -29.85 0.29
C ASP A 23 -4.07 -30.59 -1.03
N VAL A 24 -2.96 -30.59 -1.77
CA VAL A 24 -2.80 -31.33 -3.02
C VAL A 24 -2.64 -32.82 -2.72
N LEU A 25 -3.35 -33.68 -3.46
CA LEU A 25 -3.36 -35.13 -3.20
C LEU A 25 -1.96 -35.76 -3.22
N LYS A 26 -1.04 -35.28 -4.06
CA LYS A 26 0.35 -35.78 -4.10
C LYS A 26 1.10 -35.66 -2.77
N TYR A 27 0.80 -34.65 -1.96
CA TYR A 27 1.45 -34.44 -0.66
C TYR A 27 0.77 -35.25 0.44
N ARG A 28 -0.54 -35.50 0.30
CA ARG A 28 -1.34 -36.24 1.26
C ARG A 28 -1.21 -37.76 1.10
N PHE A 29 -1.01 -38.23 -0.13
CA PHE A 29 -0.90 -39.65 -0.49
C PHE A 29 0.35 -39.88 -1.37
N PRO A 30 1.56 -39.68 -0.81
CA PRO A 30 2.81 -39.75 -1.56
C PRO A 30 3.14 -41.16 -2.07
N LEU A 31 2.76 -42.24 -1.36
CA LEU A 31 3.03 -43.60 -1.80
C LEU A 31 2.22 -43.93 -3.06
N LEU A 32 0.94 -43.54 -3.09
CA LEU A 32 0.08 -43.72 -4.25
C LEU A 32 0.49 -42.83 -5.44
N PHE A 33 0.86 -41.58 -5.17
CA PHE A 33 1.34 -40.67 -6.22
C PHE A 33 2.58 -41.23 -6.93
N ARG A 34 3.52 -41.83 -6.19
CA ARG A 34 4.75 -42.43 -6.75
C ARG A 34 4.48 -43.53 -7.77
N ILE A 35 3.36 -44.25 -7.64
CA ILE A 35 2.98 -45.36 -8.52
C ILE A 35 1.86 -45.00 -9.48
N ALA A 36 1.43 -43.73 -9.53
CA ALA A 36 0.40 -43.26 -10.45
C ALA A 36 0.81 -43.55 -11.91
N ASN A 37 -0.13 -44.06 -12.70
CA ASN A 37 0.11 -44.34 -14.11
C ASN A 37 0.49 -43.06 -14.86
N ASP A 38 -0.33 -42.03 -14.70
CA ASP A 38 -0.10 -40.69 -15.20
C ASP A 38 -0.24 -39.67 -14.06
N ILE A 39 0.79 -38.85 -13.86
CA ILE A 39 0.82 -37.81 -12.83
C ILE A 39 -0.01 -36.58 -13.21
N ASN A 40 -0.28 -36.38 -14.51
CA ASN A 40 -1.06 -35.27 -15.04
C ASN A 40 -2.52 -35.66 -15.33
N VAL A 41 -2.94 -36.86 -14.96
CA VAL A 41 -4.30 -37.37 -15.20
C VAL A 41 -5.34 -36.39 -14.68
N LEU A 42 -6.41 -36.19 -15.45
CA LEU A 42 -7.50 -35.30 -15.09
C LEU A 42 -8.45 -35.97 -14.10
N VAL A 43 -9.19 -35.16 -13.36
CA VAL A 43 -10.19 -35.68 -12.40
C VAL A 43 -11.27 -36.48 -13.14
N ARG A 44 -11.67 -36.03 -14.34
CA ARG A 44 -12.65 -36.73 -15.18
C ARG A 44 -12.24 -38.15 -15.53
N ASP A 45 -10.95 -38.37 -15.81
CA ASP A 45 -10.44 -39.68 -16.22
C ASP A 45 -10.28 -40.65 -15.03
N CYS A 46 -10.33 -40.13 -13.81
CA CYS A 46 -10.24 -40.92 -12.59
C CYS A 46 -11.61 -41.27 -12.00
N GLY A 47 -12.72 -40.72 -12.53
CA GLY A 47 -14.04 -40.88 -11.94
C GLY A 47 -15.14 -41.04 -13.00
N SER A 48 -15.94 -42.10 -12.86
CA SER A 48 -17.18 -42.29 -13.62
C SER A 48 -18.39 -42.01 -12.75
N ARG A 49 -19.43 -41.38 -13.29
CA ARG A 49 -20.67 -41.19 -12.56
C ARG A 49 -21.47 -42.48 -12.56
N GLU A 50 -21.83 -42.97 -11.38
CA GLU A 50 -22.64 -44.16 -11.19
C GLU A 50 -23.77 -43.82 -10.22
N GLY A 51 -25.00 -43.68 -10.75
CA GLY A 51 -26.18 -43.28 -9.97
C GLY A 51 -25.99 -41.90 -9.31
N GLU A 52 -26.17 -41.86 -7.99
CA GLU A 52 -25.98 -40.64 -7.18
C GLU A 52 -24.52 -40.38 -6.78
N GLY A 53 -23.60 -41.31 -7.08
CA GLY A 53 -22.20 -41.26 -6.68
C GLY A 53 -21.22 -41.06 -7.83
N THR A 54 -19.95 -40.94 -7.48
CA THR A 54 -18.83 -41.05 -8.42
C THR A 54 -17.99 -42.25 -8.04
N PHE A 55 -17.84 -43.17 -8.98
CA PHE A 55 -16.99 -44.34 -8.86
C PHE A 55 -15.57 -43.96 -9.28
N TRP A 56 -14.65 -43.95 -8.30
CA TRP A 56 -13.28 -43.49 -8.49
C TRP A 56 -12.35 -44.65 -8.81
N THR A 57 -11.67 -44.58 -9.96
CA THR A 57 -10.74 -45.61 -10.47
C THR A 57 -9.39 -45.04 -10.91
N PRO A 58 -8.59 -44.46 -9.97
CA PRO A 58 -7.24 -44.02 -10.29
C PRO A 58 -6.38 -45.20 -10.74
N ARG A 59 -5.67 -45.04 -11.86
CA ARG A 59 -4.82 -46.10 -12.43
C ARG A 59 -3.38 -46.01 -11.92
N PHE A 60 -2.81 -47.16 -11.61
CA PHE A 60 -1.44 -47.29 -11.13
C PHE A 60 -0.59 -48.12 -12.09
N ARG A 61 0.74 -47.88 -12.12
CA ARG A 61 1.70 -48.57 -13.01
C ARG A 61 1.89 -50.04 -12.66
N ARG A 62 1.52 -50.42 -11.44
CA ARG A 62 1.64 -51.77 -10.90
C ARG A 62 0.52 -52.03 -9.90
N ASN A 63 0.39 -53.29 -9.51
CA ASN A 63 -0.52 -53.70 -8.44
C ASN A 63 -0.14 -53.01 -7.12
N LEU A 64 -1.18 -52.70 -6.34
CA LEU A 64 -1.07 -52.17 -4.98
C LEU A 64 -0.49 -53.24 -4.05
N GLN A 65 0.30 -52.79 -3.09
CA GLN A 65 0.93 -53.66 -2.10
C GLN A 65 0.34 -53.36 -0.71
N ASP A 66 0.51 -54.29 0.24
CA ASP A 66 -0.12 -54.20 1.56
C ASP A 66 0.21 -52.90 2.31
N TRP A 67 1.45 -52.40 2.17
CA TRP A 67 1.87 -51.15 2.82
C TRP A 67 1.24 -49.88 2.21
N GLU A 68 0.66 -49.95 1.01
CA GLU A 68 -0.05 -48.83 0.35
C GLU A 68 -1.52 -48.76 0.76
N MET A 69 -2.10 -49.85 1.31
CA MET A 69 -3.53 -49.96 1.58
C MET A 69 -4.06 -48.89 2.55
N GLY A 70 -3.24 -48.44 3.50
CA GLY A 70 -3.60 -47.32 4.38
C GLY A 70 -3.87 -46.02 3.63
N GLU A 71 -3.02 -45.68 2.64
CA GLU A 71 -3.25 -44.50 1.79
C GLU A 71 -4.43 -44.71 0.83
N VAL A 72 -4.67 -45.93 0.35
CA VAL A 72 -5.83 -46.24 -0.52
C VAL A 72 -7.14 -45.95 0.20
N ILE A 73 -7.29 -46.46 1.43
CA ILE A 73 -8.47 -46.23 2.25
C ILE A 73 -8.62 -44.73 2.54
N GLY A 74 -7.52 -44.06 2.89
CA GLY A 74 -7.50 -42.62 3.10
C GLY A 74 -7.95 -41.82 1.88
N LEU A 75 -7.46 -42.18 0.69
CA LEU A 75 -7.81 -41.54 -0.57
C LEU A 75 -9.29 -41.71 -0.89
N LEU A 76 -9.81 -42.94 -0.85
CA LEU A 76 -11.23 -43.23 -1.14
C LEU A 76 -12.17 -42.50 -0.18
N ASN A 77 -11.83 -42.42 1.11
CA ASN A 77 -12.60 -41.68 2.10
C ASN A 77 -12.72 -40.18 1.81
N VAL A 78 -11.69 -39.59 1.20
CA VAL A 78 -11.71 -38.18 0.80
C VAL A 78 -12.46 -38.03 -0.51
N LEU A 79 -12.21 -38.89 -1.50
CA LEU A 79 -12.84 -38.85 -2.82
C LEU A 79 -14.36 -39.05 -2.77
N ASN A 80 -14.85 -39.95 -1.91
CA ASN A 80 -16.28 -40.25 -1.77
C ASN A 80 -17.11 -39.04 -1.28
N ARG A 81 -16.46 -37.98 -0.78
CA ARG A 81 -17.13 -36.72 -0.41
C ARG A 81 -17.39 -35.81 -1.61
N PHE A 82 -16.83 -36.13 -2.77
CA PHE A 82 -16.93 -35.33 -3.99
C PHE A 82 -17.73 -36.07 -5.06
N ARG A 83 -18.47 -35.30 -5.86
CA ARG A 83 -19.30 -35.80 -6.95
C ARG A 83 -19.01 -34.99 -8.21
N LEU A 84 -18.75 -35.67 -9.32
CA LEU A 84 -18.68 -35.03 -10.63
C LEU A 84 -20.06 -34.56 -11.06
N SER A 85 -20.12 -33.37 -11.66
CA SER A 85 -21.36 -32.74 -12.10
C SER A 85 -21.29 -32.45 -13.60
N ASP A 86 -22.02 -33.23 -14.40
CA ASP A 86 -22.09 -33.04 -15.85
C ASP A 86 -22.79 -31.70 -16.17
N GLY A 87 -22.23 -30.92 -17.10
CA GLY A 87 -22.75 -29.61 -17.49
C GLY A 87 -22.28 -28.45 -16.60
N ARG A 88 -21.45 -28.70 -15.58
CA ARG A 88 -20.81 -27.64 -14.77
C ARG A 88 -19.33 -27.56 -15.11
N GLU A 89 -18.87 -26.41 -15.59
CA GLU A 89 -17.45 -26.19 -15.82
C GLU A 89 -16.65 -26.16 -14.52
N ASP A 90 -15.40 -26.64 -14.59
CA ASP A 90 -14.42 -26.48 -13.52
C ASP A 90 -14.07 -25.00 -13.32
N SER A 91 -13.95 -24.58 -12.06
CA SER A 91 -13.64 -23.20 -11.71
C SER A 91 -12.48 -23.10 -10.73
N ILE A 92 -11.84 -21.93 -10.67
CA ILE A 92 -10.80 -21.63 -9.69
C ILE A 92 -11.38 -20.67 -8.67
N ILE A 93 -11.37 -21.09 -7.40
CA ILE A 93 -11.82 -20.32 -6.26
C ILE A 93 -10.62 -19.64 -5.60
N TRP A 94 -10.78 -18.35 -5.31
CA TRP A 94 -9.87 -17.60 -4.46
C TRP A 94 -10.17 -17.87 -2.98
N THR A 95 -9.15 -18.21 -2.18
CA THR A 95 -9.34 -18.69 -0.80
C THR A 95 -8.92 -17.68 0.27
N ARG A 96 -8.67 -16.40 -0.07
CA ARG A 96 -8.25 -15.37 0.89
C ARG A 96 -9.31 -14.35 1.24
N ASP A 97 -10.46 -14.39 0.59
CA ASP A 97 -11.62 -13.58 0.95
C ASP A 97 -12.91 -14.42 0.91
N THR A 98 -13.99 -13.86 1.43
CA THR A 98 -15.31 -14.50 1.47
C THR A 98 -16.02 -14.47 0.12
N SER A 99 -15.61 -13.59 -0.80
CA SER A 99 -16.22 -13.46 -2.13
C SER A 99 -15.92 -14.65 -3.04
N LYS A 100 -14.90 -15.47 -2.75
CA LYS A 100 -14.45 -16.60 -3.59
C LYS A 100 -13.96 -16.20 -4.99
N GLU A 101 -14.11 -14.94 -5.36
CA GLU A 101 -13.62 -14.34 -6.59
C GLU A 101 -12.23 -13.75 -6.39
N PHE A 102 -11.41 -13.82 -7.42
CA PHE A 102 -10.11 -13.17 -7.39
C PHE A 102 -10.27 -11.66 -7.53
N SER A 103 -9.60 -10.90 -6.66
CA SER A 103 -9.38 -9.48 -6.89
C SER A 103 -7.90 -9.14 -6.69
N VAL A 104 -7.41 -8.18 -7.48
CA VAL A 104 -6.06 -7.65 -7.32
C VAL A 104 -5.85 -7.12 -5.90
N LYS A 105 -6.87 -6.46 -5.34
CA LYS A 105 -6.85 -5.95 -3.97
C LYS A 105 -6.63 -7.06 -2.94
N SER A 106 -7.40 -8.16 -3.01
CA SER A 106 -7.28 -9.26 -2.04
C SER A 106 -5.97 -10.03 -2.19
N PHE A 107 -5.42 -10.11 -3.41
CA PHE A 107 -4.06 -10.65 -3.63
C PHE A 107 -2.98 -9.81 -2.92
N TYR A 108 -2.98 -8.49 -3.12
CA TYR A 108 -1.99 -7.61 -2.49
C TYR A 108 -2.13 -7.62 -0.97
N LEU A 109 -3.35 -7.59 -0.43
CA LEU A 109 -3.56 -7.68 1.02
C LEU A 109 -3.08 -9.01 1.60
N ALA A 110 -3.31 -10.12 0.90
CA ALA A 110 -2.82 -11.43 1.34
C ALA A 110 -1.29 -11.56 1.27
N GLY A 111 -0.63 -10.85 0.37
CA GLY A 111 0.83 -10.85 0.22
C GLY A 111 1.56 -9.85 1.12
N ALA A 112 0.90 -8.75 1.47
CA ALA A 112 1.53 -7.66 2.21
C ALA A 112 1.60 -7.86 3.73
N GLY A 113 1.03 -8.96 4.24
CA GLY A 113 1.02 -9.31 5.67
C GLY A 113 0.05 -8.46 6.51
N GLU A 114 -0.27 -8.93 7.71
CA GLU A 114 -0.96 -8.13 8.73
C GLU A 114 0.00 -7.06 9.25
N GLY A 115 0.05 -5.91 8.58
CA GLY A 115 0.99 -4.85 8.97
C GLY A 115 1.34 -3.83 7.92
N VAL A 116 0.64 -3.78 6.78
CA VAL A 116 0.75 -2.61 5.89
C VAL A 116 0.31 -1.39 6.69
N SER A 117 1.29 -0.63 7.18
CA SER A 117 1.06 0.65 7.82
C SER A 117 0.17 1.48 6.91
N ASP A 118 -0.90 2.07 7.46
CA ASP A 118 -1.79 2.96 6.74
C ASP A 118 -1.00 4.17 6.22
N PHE A 119 -0.43 4.02 5.03
CA PHE A 119 0.32 5.08 4.38
C PHE A 119 -0.67 6.19 4.02
N PRO A 120 -0.38 7.47 4.33
CA PRO A 120 -1.32 8.58 4.14
C PRO A 120 -1.40 9.04 2.67
N TRP A 121 -1.74 8.09 1.79
CA TRP A 121 -1.77 8.28 0.34
C TRP A 121 -2.74 9.39 -0.05
N GLU A 122 -3.87 9.52 0.66
CA GLU A 122 -4.86 10.55 0.36
C GLU A 122 -4.32 11.97 0.59
N CYS A 123 -3.60 12.19 1.69
CA CYS A 123 -3.02 13.49 2.01
C CYS A 123 -2.00 13.91 0.94
N ILE A 124 -1.22 12.94 0.43
CA ILE A 124 -0.12 13.20 -0.50
C ILE A 124 -0.61 13.29 -1.95
N TRP A 125 -1.31 12.26 -2.43
CA TRP A 125 -1.64 12.12 -3.85
C TRP A 125 -2.90 12.87 -4.27
N LYS A 126 -3.86 13.15 -3.36
CA LYS A 126 -5.06 13.95 -3.69
C LYS A 126 -4.84 15.46 -3.55
N ALA A 127 -3.67 15.89 -3.08
CA ALA A 127 -3.36 17.31 -2.96
C ALA A 127 -3.21 17.96 -4.34
N ARG A 128 -3.86 19.11 -4.54
CA ARG A 128 -3.78 19.87 -5.80
C ARG A 128 -2.49 20.70 -5.85
N VAL A 129 -1.34 20.03 -5.96
CA VAL A 129 -0.03 20.66 -6.10
C VAL A 129 0.74 19.99 -7.26
N PRO A 130 1.77 20.63 -7.85
CA PRO A 130 2.54 20.01 -8.92
C PRO A 130 3.10 18.65 -8.52
N LEU A 131 3.15 17.72 -9.47
CA LEU A 131 3.63 16.35 -9.22
C LEU A 131 5.00 16.30 -8.54
N LYS A 132 5.93 17.20 -8.88
CA LYS A 132 7.23 17.29 -8.20
C LYS A 132 7.14 17.51 -6.69
N VAL A 133 6.12 18.24 -6.23
CA VAL A 133 5.83 18.49 -4.81
C VAL A 133 5.21 17.24 -4.17
N VAL A 134 4.30 16.57 -4.88
CA VAL A 134 3.69 15.30 -4.44
C VAL A 134 4.77 14.21 -4.26
N PHE A 135 5.60 13.98 -5.28
CA PHE A 135 6.70 13.02 -5.22
C PHE A 135 7.71 13.34 -4.12
N PHE A 136 8.03 14.64 -3.95
CA PHE A 136 8.87 15.08 -2.86
C PHE A 136 8.26 14.73 -1.49
N ALA A 137 6.98 15.05 -1.28
CA ALA A 137 6.30 14.78 -0.01
C ALA A 137 6.17 13.27 0.27
N TRP A 138 5.90 12.47 -0.76
CA TRP A 138 5.96 11.00 -0.68
C TRP A 138 7.34 10.51 -0.23
N THR A 139 8.40 11.05 -0.84
CA THR A 139 9.79 10.71 -0.49
C THR A 139 10.12 11.15 0.95
N ALA A 140 9.62 12.31 1.38
CA ALA A 140 9.81 12.82 2.73
C ALA A 140 9.05 12.00 3.78
N ALA A 141 7.85 11.52 3.46
CA ALA A 141 7.06 10.64 4.33
C ALA A 141 7.79 9.32 4.62
N TRP A 142 8.49 8.78 3.63
CA TRP A 142 9.35 7.59 3.79
C TRP A 142 10.72 7.89 4.42
N ASN A 143 10.96 9.12 4.88
CA ASN A 143 12.25 9.57 5.41
C ASN A 143 13.43 9.29 4.43
N ALA A 144 13.18 9.47 3.12
CA ALA A 144 14.12 9.12 2.06
C ALA A 144 14.69 10.34 1.30
N VAL A 145 14.33 11.57 1.70
CA VAL A 145 14.93 12.77 1.12
C VAL A 145 16.40 12.91 1.54
N LEU A 146 17.19 13.63 0.75
CA LEU A 146 18.64 13.76 0.94
C LEU A 146 19.01 14.75 2.06
N THR A 147 18.50 14.52 3.27
CA THR A 147 18.99 15.14 4.50
C THR A 147 20.36 14.58 4.87
N THR A 148 21.10 15.31 5.71
CA THR A 148 22.47 14.93 6.08
C THR A 148 22.55 13.53 6.68
N ASP A 149 21.60 13.12 7.53
CA ASP A 149 21.55 11.77 8.10
C ASP A 149 21.43 10.67 7.03
N ILE A 150 20.61 10.88 6.00
CA ILE A 150 20.45 9.95 4.88
C ILE A 150 21.71 9.90 4.01
N ILE A 151 22.36 11.05 3.80
CA ILE A 151 23.64 11.10 3.07
C ILE A 151 24.74 10.39 3.86
N GLN A 152 24.79 10.55 5.18
CA GLN A 152 25.73 9.85 6.05
C GLN A 152 25.53 8.33 6.02
N ARG A 153 24.28 7.85 6.01
CA ARG A 153 23.97 6.41 5.84
C ARG A 153 24.48 5.84 4.52
N ARG A 154 24.75 6.68 3.52
CA ARG A 154 25.35 6.28 2.24
C ARG A 154 26.89 6.34 2.24
N GLY A 155 27.52 6.61 3.38
CA GLY A 155 28.98 6.57 3.57
C GLY A 155 29.70 7.92 3.46
N PHE A 156 28.98 9.04 3.35
CA PHE A 156 29.60 10.36 3.28
C PHE A 156 29.78 10.99 4.68
N LEU A 157 30.98 11.52 4.96
CA LEU A 157 31.30 12.20 6.22
C LEU A 157 30.92 13.68 6.13
N LEU A 158 29.80 14.06 6.74
CA LEU A 158 29.30 15.43 6.78
C LEU A 158 28.99 15.86 8.21
N ALA A 159 29.12 17.16 8.51
CA ALA A 159 28.66 17.71 9.77
C ALA A 159 27.11 17.65 9.85
N SER A 160 26.60 16.81 10.74
CA SER A 160 25.17 16.61 10.95
C SER A 160 24.57 17.72 11.81
N ARG A 161 24.46 18.93 11.25
CA ARG A 161 23.78 20.06 11.89
C ARG A 161 22.79 20.68 10.91
N CYS A 162 21.57 20.92 11.37
CA CYS A 162 20.51 21.53 10.58
C CYS A 162 20.91 22.96 10.17
N VAL A 163 20.99 23.21 8.86
CA VAL A 163 21.38 24.52 8.31
C VAL A 163 20.35 25.62 8.61
N MET A 164 19.11 25.25 8.94
CA MET A 164 18.04 26.19 9.23
C MET A 164 18.11 26.74 10.65
N CYS A 165 18.07 25.87 11.67
CA CYS A 165 18.12 26.30 13.08
C CYS A 165 19.54 26.42 13.63
N ARG A 166 20.51 25.70 13.04
CA ARG A 166 21.87 25.56 13.55
C ARG A 166 21.91 25.11 15.02
N GLU A 167 20.96 24.30 15.47
CA GLU A 167 20.91 23.84 16.87
C GLU A 167 21.00 22.30 16.93
N GLU A 168 20.18 21.62 16.13
CA GLU A 168 20.01 20.17 16.18
C GLU A 168 20.55 19.45 14.94
N VAL A 169 20.58 18.12 15.00
CA VAL A 169 20.90 17.23 13.87
C VAL A 169 19.88 17.35 12.74
N GLU A 170 20.35 17.41 11.49
CA GLU A 170 19.46 17.42 10.32
C GLU A 170 18.94 16.01 10.00
N THR A 171 17.66 15.79 10.31
CA THR A 171 16.85 14.64 9.84
C THR A 171 15.62 15.14 9.11
N SER A 172 14.91 14.32 8.33
CA SER A 172 13.65 14.76 7.70
C SER A 172 12.62 15.23 8.73
N ASN A 173 12.45 14.49 9.83
CA ASN A 173 11.51 14.84 10.90
C ASN A 173 11.91 16.16 11.55
N HIS A 174 13.20 16.37 11.84
CA HIS A 174 13.65 17.65 12.37
C HIS A 174 13.44 18.77 11.35
N LEU A 175 13.93 18.61 10.12
CA LEU A 175 13.91 19.64 9.09
C LEU A 175 12.50 20.14 8.80
N PHE A 176 11.54 19.23 8.67
CA PHE A 176 10.18 19.57 8.26
C PHE A 176 9.22 19.83 9.40
N LEU A 177 9.45 19.29 10.60
CA LEU A 177 8.50 19.38 11.72
C LEU A 177 9.09 20.09 12.93
N HIS A 178 10.26 19.64 13.41
CA HIS A 178 10.74 20.02 14.74
C HIS A 178 11.71 21.20 14.77
N CYS A 179 12.26 21.57 13.62
CA CYS A 179 13.13 22.73 13.46
C CYS A 179 12.41 24.01 13.89
N LYS A 180 13.10 24.89 14.62
CA LYS A 180 12.56 26.16 15.10
C LYS A 180 11.92 27.00 13.97
N MET A 181 12.53 27.01 12.79
CA MET A 181 11.98 27.67 11.61
C MET A 181 10.71 26.98 11.09
N ALA A 182 10.72 25.64 11.01
CA ALA A 182 9.57 24.85 10.59
C ALA A 182 8.38 25.02 11.55
N LYS A 183 8.60 24.91 12.86
CA LYS A 183 7.59 25.14 13.90
C LYS A 183 6.93 26.52 13.77
N ASN A 184 7.71 27.56 13.45
CA ASN A 184 7.18 28.91 13.23
C ASN A 184 6.26 29.02 12.01
N LEU A 185 6.54 28.26 10.94
CA LEU A 185 5.70 28.24 9.75
C LEU A 185 4.47 27.35 9.91
N TRP A 186 4.59 26.22 10.61
CA TRP A 186 3.43 25.43 11.03
C TRP A 186 2.50 26.25 11.92
N GLY A 187 3.05 26.98 12.89
CA GLY A 187 2.30 27.93 13.72
C GLY A 187 1.53 28.96 12.88
N LEU A 188 2.13 29.47 11.80
CA LEU A 188 1.43 30.35 10.86
C LEU A 188 0.24 29.65 10.19
N ILE A 189 0.39 28.41 9.69
CA ILE A 189 -0.73 27.62 9.15
C ILE A 189 -1.82 27.46 10.20
N PHE A 190 -1.46 27.06 11.42
CA PHE A 190 -2.40 26.84 12.51
C PHE A 190 -3.19 28.11 12.85
N SER A 191 -2.51 29.25 12.91
CA SER A 191 -3.13 30.57 13.09
C SER A 191 -4.05 30.95 11.94
N LEU A 192 -3.66 30.70 10.67
CA LEU A 192 -4.52 30.98 9.52
C LEU A 192 -5.81 30.16 9.58
N PHE A 193 -5.74 28.88 9.91
CA PHE A 193 -6.93 28.03 9.97
C PHE A 193 -7.65 28.06 11.33
N GLY A 194 -7.25 28.96 12.24
CA GLY A 194 -7.88 29.12 13.55
C GLY A 194 -7.87 27.83 14.38
N CYS A 195 -6.79 27.05 14.33
CA CYS A 195 -6.74 25.77 15.03
C CYS A 195 -5.47 25.54 15.84
N HIS A 196 -5.60 24.70 16.85
CA HIS A 196 -4.47 24.15 17.60
C HIS A 196 -4.17 22.76 17.07
N TRP A 197 -2.89 22.44 16.93
CA TRP A 197 -2.45 21.17 16.37
C TRP A 197 -1.18 20.69 17.06
N VAL A 198 -1.10 19.37 17.28
CA VAL A 198 0.09 18.73 17.82
C VAL A 198 0.96 18.24 16.68
N ILE A 199 2.18 18.74 16.60
CA ILE A 199 3.16 18.27 15.61
C ILE A 199 3.59 16.85 16.01
N SER A 200 3.39 15.89 15.11
CA SER A 200 3.73 14.49 15.32
C SER A 200 5.24 14.26 15.34
N ASP A 201 5.66 13.09 15.80
CA ASP A 201 7.06 12.67 15.84
C ASP A 201 7.68 12.52 14.44
N THR A 202 6.93 11.95 13.49
CA THR A 202 7.36 11.69 12.11
C THR A 202 6.56 12.46 11.07
N VAL A 203 7.19 12.74 9.92
CA VAL A 203 6.52 13.30 8.74
C VAL A 203 5.35 12.45 8.29
N MET A 204 5.51 11.12 8.27
CA MET A 204 4.45 10.19 7.90
C MET A 204 3.23 10.32 8.81
N ASN A 205 3.43 10.24 10.13
CA ASN A 205 2.35 10.38 11.11
C ASN A 205 1.71 11.76 11.05
N HIS A 206 2.51 12.80 10.82
CA HIS A 206 2.00 14.16 10.70
C HIS A 206 1.06 14.31 9.48
N LEU A 207 1.47 13.80 8.31
CA LEU A 207 0.63 13.79 7.11
C LEU A 207 -0.60 12.88 7.27
N ALA A 208 -0.48 11.75 7.97
CA ALA A 208 -1.61 10.88 8.30
C ALA A 208 -2.63 11.58 9.20
N SER A 209 -2.18 12.34 10.20
CA SER A 209 -3.07 13.15 11.03
C SER A 209 -3.78 14.26 10.25
N TRP A 210 -3.22 14.66 9.10
CA TRP A 210 -3.74 15.73 8.25
C TRP A 210 -4.87 15.27 7.31
N ILE A 211 -5.28 13.99 7.39
CA ILE A 211 -6.39 13.45 6.60
C ILE A 211 -7.70 14.04 7.12
N GLY A 212 -8.45 14.67 6.22
CA GLY A 212 -9.71 15.36 6.53
C GLY A 212 -9.71 16.81 6.04
N GLY A 213 -10.87 17.36 5.76
CA GLY A 213 -11.01 18.76 5.36
C GLY A 213 -11.42 19.63 6.53
N LYS A 214 -10.65 20.68 6.86
CA LYS A 214 -11.17 21.81 7.63
C LYS A 214 -11.76 22.86 6.68
N GLY A 215 -13.03 23.21 6.89
CA GLY A 215 -13.70 24.32 6.20
C GLY A 215 -14.62 23.94 5.02
N LYS A 216 -15.45 24.91 4.59
CA LYS A 216 -16.34 24.80 3.42
C LYS A 216 -15.50 24.67 2.13
N ARG A 217 -15.99 23.87 1.16
CA ARG A 217 -15.41 23.50 -0.16
C ARG A 217 -13.99 24.02 -0.48
N ASP A 218 -13.79 25.32 -0.67
CA ASP A 218 -12.50 25.88 -1.09
C ASP A 218 -11.43 25.95 0.01
N LEU A 219 -11.78 26.29 1.26
CA LEU A 219 -10.83 26.25 2.38
C LEU A 219 -10.32 24.82 2.63
N GLY A 220 -11.18 23.82 2.41
CA GLY A 220 -10.79 22.41 2.47
C GLY A 220 -9.77 22.00 1.39
N LYS A 221 -9.79 22.65 0.21
CA LYS A 221 -8.75 22.43 -0.83
C LYS A 221 -7.42 23.01 -0.37
N ILE A 222 -7.43 24.24 0.15
CA ILE A 222 -6.22 24.93 0.62
C ILE A 222 -5.61 24.16 1.79
N TRP A 223 -6.43 23.69 2.73
CA TRP A 223 -6.02 22.87 3.86
C TRP A 223 -5.21 21.63 3.43
N LYS A 224 -5.66 20.95 2.36
CA LYS A 224 -4.97 19.77 1.80
C LYS A 224 -3.64 20.11 1.12
N MET A 225 -3.49 21.34 0.61
CA MET A 225 -2.27 21.78 -0.09
C MET A 225 -1.22 22.33 0.87
N ALA A 226 -1.66 22.97 1.96
CA ALA A 226 -0.81 23.66 2.94
C ALA A 226 0.41 22.84 3.43
N PRO A 227 0.27 21.59 3.91
CA PRO A 227 1.40 20.83 4.44
C PRO A 227 2.47 20.56 3.37
N LEU A 228 2.04 20.16 2.17
CA LEU A 228 2.94 19.84 1.06
C LEU A 228 3.65 21.09 0.53
N CYS A 229 2.92 22.21 0.40
CA CYS A 229 3.50 23.50 0.04
C CYS A 229 4.52 23.98 1.08
N LEU A 230 4.25 23.78 2.37
CA LEU A 230 5.15 24.19 3.44
C LEU A 230 6.43 23.38 3.43
N MET A 231 6.32 22.05 3.40
CA MET A 231 7.50 21.17 3.36
C MET A 231 8.35 21.44 2.12
N TRP A 232 7.72 21.72 0.98
CA TRP A 232 8.44 22.12 -0.24
C TRP A 232 9.15 23.48 -0.09
N CYS A 233 8.50 24.45 0.55
CA CYS A 233 9.11 25.75 0.86
C CYS A 233 10.36 25.58 1.74
N LEU A 234 10.24 24.79 2.82
CA LEU A 234 11.36 24.45 3.71
C LEU A 234 12.50 23.74 2.97
N TRP A 235 12.17 22.78 2.10
CA TRP A 235 13.16 22.08 1.30
C TRP A 235 13.92 23.00 0.34
N LYS A 236 13.20 23.92 -0.32
CA LYS A 236 13.81 24.91 -1.21
C LYS A 236 14.69 25.88 -0.46
N GLU A 237 14.26 26.38 0.70
CA GLU A 237 15.07 27.24 1.56
C GLU A 237 16.33 26.52 2.05
N ARG A 238 16.19 25.29 2.56
CA ARG A 238 17.32 24.46 3.00
C ARG A 238 18.34 24.28 1.88
N ASN A 239 17.89 23.96 0.67
CA ASN A 239 18.79 23.76 -0.47
C ASN A 239 19.47 25.06 -0.92
N LYS A 240 18.78 26.21 -0.89
CA LYS A 240 19.40 27.50 -1.17
C LYS A 240 20.52 27.82 -0.18
N ARG A 241 20.30 27.58 1.11
CA ARG A 241 21.34 27.80 2.14
C ARG A 241 22.59 26.95 1.90
N ILE A 242 22.41 25.70 1.49
CA ILE A 242 23.52 24.76 1.29
C ILE A 242 24.27 25.02 -0.03
N PHE A 243 23.54 25.18 -1.13
CA PHE A 243 24.15 25.20 -2.46
C PHE A 243 24.44 26.61 -2.98
N GLU A 244 23.72 27.62 -2.49
CA GLU A 244 23.86 29.02 -2.94
C GLU A 244 24.40 29.92 -1.82
N GLY A 245 24.47 29.45 -0.57
CA GLY A 245 24.88 30.26 0.58
C GLY A 245 23.89 31.38 0.93
N VAL A 246 22.68 31.35 0.37
CA VAL A 246 21.66 32.38 0.58
C VAL A 246 20.68 31.94 1.65
N GLU A 247 20.47 32.78 2.66
CA GLU A 247 19.46 32.56 3.70
C GLU A 247 18.41 33.66 3.75
N MET A 248 17.14 33.25 3.86
CA MET A 248 16.05 34.19 4.04
C MET A 248 15.73 34.40 5.52
N PRO A 249 15.51 35.66 5.96
CA PRO A 249 14.94 35.94 7.26
C PRO A 249 13.58 35.26 7.43
N LEU A 250 13.23 34.89 8.67
CA LEU A 250 11.99 34.16 8.96
C LEU A 250 10.74 34.90 8.47
N SER A 251 10.69 36.23 8.56
CA SER A 251 9.58 37.05 8.06
C SER A 251 9.44 36.94 6.53
N CYS A 252 10.55 37.01 5.80
CA CYS A 252 10.59 36.83 4.36
C CYS A 252 10.18 35.41 3.95
N LEU A 253 10.60 34.40 4.72
CA LEU A 253 10.23 33.00 4.48
C LEU A 253 8.73 32.74 4.71
N LYS A 254 8.15 33.32 5.77
CA LYS A 254 6.69 33.32 6.01
C LYS A 254 5.94 33.92 4.81
N ASN A 255 6.36 35.10 4.35
CA ASN A 255 5.76 35.75 3.18
C ASN A 255 5.92 34.92 1.89
N HIS A 256 7.09 34.29 1.69
CA HIS A 256 7.33 33.43 0.53
C HIS A 256 6.44 32.19 0.54
N PHE A 257 6.27 31.55 1.71
CA PHE A 257 5.32 30.46 1.88
C PHE A 257 3.89 30.88 1.54
N LEU A 258 3.41 32.02 2.07
CA LEU A 258 2.06 32.52 1.79
C LEU A 258 1.85 32.78 0.30
N ARG A 259 2.83 33.40 -0.38
CA ARG A 259 2.80 33.63 -1.82
C ARG A 259 2.81 32.33 -2.62
N LEU A 260 3.61 31.35 -2.20
CA LEU A 260 3.63 30.01 -2.81
C LEU A 260 2.26 29.35 -2.68
N LEU A 261 1.66 29.36 -1.48
CA LEU A 261 0.36 28.77 -1.24
C LEU A 261 -0.72 29.47 -2.09
N TYR A 262 -0.75 30.81 -2.08
CA TYR A 262 -1.64 31.62 -2.91
C TYR A 262 -1.51 31.27 -4.39
N PHE A 263 -0.29 31.26 -4.92
CA PHE A 263 -0.03 30.94 -6.32
C PHE A 263 -0.55 29.55 -6.71
N ARG A 264 -0.38 28.55 -5.83
CA ARG A 264 -0.91 27.19 -6.07
C ARG A 264 -2.43 27.14 -6.05
N VAL A 265 -3.07 27.91 -5.18
CA VAL A 265 -4.53 28.03 -5.15
C VAL A 265 -5.03 28.66 -6.45
N MET A 266 -4.36 29.70 -6.92
CA MET A 266 -4.68 30.38 -8.18
C MET A 266 -4.54 29.46 -9.41
N GLU A 267 -3.48 28.65 -9.48
CA GLU A 267 -3.30 27.68 -10.59
C GLU A 267 -4.38 26.59 -10.61
N THR A 268 -5.00 26.28 -9.46
CA THR A 268 -5.90 25.13 -9.32
C THR A 268 -7.38 25.49 -9.25
N ASN A 269 -7.69 26.79 -9.12
CA ASN A 269 -9.04 27.34 -9.15
C ASN A 269 -9.15 28.43 -10.24
N SER A 270 -9.46 28.00 -11.46
CA SER A 270 -9.59 28.87 -12.65
C SER A 270 -10.74 29.89 -12.60
N LEU A 271 -11.55 29.89 -11.53
CA LEU A 271 -12.81 30.65 -11.44
C LEU A 271 -12.76 31.83 -10.47
N PHE A 272 -11.67 32.03 -9.73
CA PHE A 272 -11.57 33.10 -8.74
C PHE A 272 -10.17 33.73 -8.73
N VAL A 273 -10.05 34.92 -9.35
CA VAL A 273 -8.89 35.80 -9.18
C VAL A 273 -9.15 36.68 -7.96
N ILE A 274 -8.80 36.16 -6.78
CA ILE A 274 -8.92 36.90 -5.52
C ILE A 274 -7.58 37.59 -5.26
N PRO A 275 -7.52 38.92 -5.02
CA PRO A 275 -6.29 39.59 -4.62
C PRO A 275 -5.61 38.93 -3.41
N PHE A 276 -4.28 38.98 -3.34
CA PHE A 276 -3.53 38.34 -2.25
C PHE A 276 -3.97 38.78 -0.85
N VAL A 277 -4.37 40.05 -0.68
CA VAL A 277 -4.89 40.58 0.60
C VAL A 277 -6.22 39.94 0.97
N ASP A 278 -7.13 39.81 0.01
CA ASP A 278 -8.45 39.19 0.20
C ASP A 278 -8.32 37.67 0.43
N PHE A 279 -7.34 37.03 -0.20
CA PHE A 279 -6.96 35.65 0.10
C PHE A 279 -6.54 35.50 1.56
N LEU A 280 -5.67 36.37 2.08
CA LEU A 280 -5.30 36.34 3.51
C LEU A 280 -6.49 36.64 4.42
N GLY A 281 -7.41 37.52 3.99
CA GLY A 281 -8.66 37.82 4.67
C GLY A 281 -9.60 36.61 4.78
N SER A 282 -9.60 35.72 3.78
CA SER A 282 -10.48 34.54 3.72
C SER A 282 -10.23 33.49 4.82
N PHE A 283 -9.07 33.55 5.48
CA PHE A 283 -8.69 32.67 6.57
C PHE A 283 -9.18 33.17 7.93
N LYS A 284 -9.52 34.45 8.05
CA LYS A 284 -10.11 34.99 9.28
C LYS A 284 -11.58 34.54 9.34
N LEU A 285 -11.82 33.46 10.09
CA LEU A 285 -13.13 33.15 10.65
C LEU A 285 -13.44 34.11 11.79
#